data_AF-A0A7X3PF82-F1
#
_entry.id   AF-A0A7X3PF82-F1
#
_cell.length_a   1.000
_cell.length_b   1.000
_cell.length_c   1.000
_cell.angle_alpha   90.00
_cell.angle_beta   90.00
_cell.angle_gamma   90.00
#
_symmetry.space_group_name_H-M   'P 1'
#
loop_
_entity.id
_entity.type
_entity.pdbx_description
1 polymer ?
#
loop_
_entity_poly.entity_id
_entity_poly.type
_entity_poly.pdbx_seq_one_letter_code
_entity_poly.pdbx_strand_id
1 'polypeptide(L)'
;MAVPDFQSLMLPTLQVLSNGRPTPVVKIRKRVAVAEALTTEDMQELLPSGRQPVFTNRIAWALVHMQRAGLVARAERGVYLITDDGKHLLSKAPARIDMKTLAKYPAYARWRNEQKQPRPVNGGGVPTSDSSTPEEILDQAAEQLRHALEAEVLDQVRGAPPSFLERIIVDLLVAMGYGGGDETMGHVTGGSGDGGIDGKIREDALAVRG
;
A
#
# COMPACT_ATOMS: atom_id res chain seq x y z
N MET A 1 0.36 -11.65 -11.13
CA MET A 1 1.19 -10.69 -11.89
C MET A 1 1.17 -9.37 -11.13
N ALA A 2 2.27 -8.64 -10.97
CA ALA A 2 2.22 -7.39 -10.21
C ALA A 2 1.18 -6.43 -10.81
N VAL A 3 0.27 -5.90 -9.97
CA VAL A 3 -0.74 -4.93 -10.39
C VAL A 3 -0.01 -3.73 -11.02
N PRO A 4 -0.39 -3.25 -12.23
CA PRO A 4 0.23 -2.09 -12.84
C PRO A 4 0.05 -0.82 -11.99
N ASP A 5 0.93 0.17 -12.17
CA ASP A 5 0.77 1.49 -11.54
C ASP A 5 -0.45 2.25 -12.08
N PHE A 6 -0.87 3.30 -11.35
CA PHE A 6 -2.08 4.05 -11.72
C PHE A 6 -1.99 4.77 -13.07
N GLN A 7 -0.79 5.14 -13.54
CA GLN A 7 -0.61 5.75 -14.86
C GLN A 7 -0.78 4.70 -15.96
N SER A 8 -0.15 3.53 -15.79
CA SER A 8 -0.31 2.38 -16.70
C SER A 8 -1.78 2.00 -16.89
N LEU A 9 -2.58 2.08 -15.84
CA LEU A 9 -4.01 1.78 -15.89
C LEU A 9 -4.88 2.87 -16.55
N MET A 10 -4.36 4.07 -16.85
CA MET A 10 -5.16 5.15 -17.45
C MET A 10 -5.66 4.81 -18.85
N LEU A 11 -4.79 4.29 -19.73
CA LEU A 11 -5.16 3.95 -21.10
C LEU A 11 -6.20 2.81 -21.16
N PRO A 12 -5.99 1.65 -20.49
CA PRO A 12 -6.99 0.59 -20.42
C PRO A 12 -8.33 1.08 -19.85
N THR A 13 -8.28 1.93 -18.82
CA THR A 13 -9.50 2.52 -18.22
C THR A 13 -10.26 3.40 -19.22
N LEU A 14 -9.55 4.23 -19.99
CA LEU A 14 -10.17 5.09 -20.99
C LEU A 14 -10.75 4.27 -22.16
N GLN A 15 -10.04 3.21 -22.59
CA GLN A 15 -10.52 2.28 -23.63
C GLN A 15 -11.80 1.57 -23.21
N VAL A 16 -11.93 1.16 -21.95
CA VAL A 16 -13.17 0.55 -21.42
C VAL A 16 -14.37 1.49 -21.49
N LEU A 17 -14.14 2.81 -21.46
CA LEU A 17 -15.15 3.86 -21.56
C LEU A 17 -15.41 4.33 -23.01
N SER A 18 -14.66 3.81 -24.00
CA SER A 18 -14.71 4.26 -25.41
C SER A 18 -16.09 4.18 -26.06
N ASN A 19 -16.99 3.33 -25.54
CA ASN A 19 -18.36 3.19 -26.05
C ASN A 19 -19.26 4.41 -25.77
N GLY A 20 -18.78 5.42 -25.04
CA GLY A 20 -19.52 6.64 -24.73
C GLY A 20 -20.65 6.46 -23.72
N ARG A 21 -20.85 5.26 -23.17
CA ARG A 21 -21.97 4.98 -22.25
C ARG A 21 -21.55 5.19 -20.80
N PRO A 22 -22.40 5.82 -19.97
CA PRO A 22 -22.19 5.87 -18.53
C PRO A 22 -21.95 4.47 -17.96
N THR A 23 -20.78 4.26 -17.35
CA THR A 23 -20.32 2.96 -16.89
C THR A 23 -19.99 3.03 -15.39
N PRO A 24 -20.62 2.18 -14.56
CA PRO A 24 -20.29 2.09 -13.13
C PRO A 24 -18.85 1.65 -12.91
N VAL A 25 -18.19 2.21 -11.90
CA VAL A 25 -16.78 1.91 -11.55
C VAL A 25 -16.52 0.43 -11.29
N VAL A 26 -17.51 -0.29 -10.77
CA VAL A 26 -17.44 -1.75 -10.58
C VAL A 26 -17.29 -2.47 -11.92
N LYS A 27 -18.01 -2.04 -12.96
CA LYS A 27 -17.86 -2.58 -14.32
C LYS A 27 -16.55 -2.16 -14.97
N ILE A 28 -16.08 -0.94 -14.70
CA ILE A 28 -14.78 -0.46 -15.17
C ILE A 28 -13.68 -1.37 -14.64
N ARG A 29 -13.61 -1.57 -13.31
CA ARG A 29 -12.61 -2.43 -12.67
C ARG A 29 -12.60 -3.85 -13.26
N LYS A 30 -13.77 -4.47 -13.40
CA LYS A 30 -13.88 -5.82 -13.97
C LYS A 30 -13.34 -5.88 -15.41
N ARG A 31 -13.69 -4.90 -16.25
CA ARG A 31 -13.25 -4.88 -17.65
C ARG A 31 -11.76 -4.57 -17.79
N VAL A 32 -11.23 -3.66 -16.97
CA VAL A 32 -9.79 -3.35 -16.95
C VAL A 32 -8.99 -4.55 -16.46
N ALA A 33 -9.45 -5.25 -15.41
CA ALA A 33 -8.80 -6.47 -14.93
C ALA A 33 -8.70 -7.54 -16.03
N VAL A 34 -9.77 -7.71 -16.83
CA VAL A 34 -9.75 -8.61 -17.99
C VAL A 34 -8.79 -8.12 -19.08
N ALA A 35 -8.78 -6.83 -19.39
CA ALA A 35 -7.91 -6.25 -20.41
C ALA A 35 -6.41 -6.38 -20.06
N GLU A 36 -6.08 -6.26 -18.78
CA GLU A 36 -4.72 -6.38 -18.24
C GLU A 36 -4.35 -7.81 -17.81
N ALA A 37 -5.23 -8.80 -18.06
CA ALA A 37 -5.04 -10.19 -17.68
C ALA A 37 -4.69 -10.41 -16.19
N LEU A 38 -5.32 -9.63 -15.29
CA LEU A 38 -5.12 -9.73 -13.85
C LEU A 38 -5.84 -10.94 -13.26
N THR A 39 -5.17 -11.62 -12.34
CA THR A 39 -5.73 -12.77 -11.61
C THR A 39 -6.64 -12.31 -10.46
N THR A 40 -7.35 -13.26 -9.84
CA THR A 40 -8.20 -12.96 -8.67
C THR A 40 -7.33 -12.50 -7.50
N GLU A 41 -6.17 -13.14 -7.34
CA GLU A 41 -5.15 -12.85 -6.34
C GLU A 41 -4.63 -11.41 -6.52
N ASP A 42 -4.29 -11.02 -7.75
CA ASP A 42 -3.84 -9.66 -8.07
C ASP A 42 -4.92 -8.61 -7.74
N MET A 43 -6.20 -8.93 -7.95
CA MET A 43 -7.31 -8.04 -7.60
C MET A 43 -7.59 -7.94 -6.09
N GLN A 44 -7.16 -8.93 -5.32
CA GLN A 44 -7.34 -9.02 -3.87
C GLN A 44 -6.12 -8.55 -3.07
N GLU A 45 -4.97 -8.36 -3.73
CA GLU A 45 -3.77 -7.78 -3.13
C GLU A 45 -4.12 -6.47 -2.41
N LEU A 46 -3.84 -6.41 -1.11
CA LEU A 46 -4.13 -5.27 -0.26
C LEU A 46 -2.94 -4.31 -0.21
N LEU A 47 -3.22 -3.02 -0.02
CA LEU A 47 -2.18 -2.09 0.42
C LEU A 47 -1.55 -2.59 1.73
N PRO A 48 -0.30 -2.20 2.07
CA PRO A 48 0.34 -2.58 3.33
C PRO A 48 -0.51 -2.26 4.57
N SER A 49 -1.29 -1.16 4.53
CA SER A 49 -2.25 -0.82 5.57
C SER A 49 -3.42 -1.81 5.74
N GLY A 50 -3.64 -2.74 4.81
CA GLY A 50 -4.72 -3.73 4.82
C GLY A 50 -6.12 -3.17 4.54
N ARG A 51 -6.25 -1.86 4.28
CA ARG A 51 -7.56 -1.17 4.25
C ARG A 51 -8.31 -1.30 2.93
N GLN A 52 -7.59 -1.41 1.82
CA GLN A 52 -8.19 -1.49 0.49
C GLN A 52 -7.27 -2.24 -0.49
N PRO A 53 -7.84 -2.88 -1.53
CA PRO A 53 -7.05 -3.51 -2.58
C PRO A 53 -6.25 -2.49 -3.41
N VAL A 54 -5.00 -2.84 -3.74
CA VAL A 54 -4.07 -2.02 -4.54
C VAL A 54 -4.72 -1.64 -5.88
N PHE A 55 -5.26 -2.63 -6.60
CA PHE A 55 -5.91 -2.42 -7.90
C PHE A 55 -7.09 -1.44 -7.82
N THR A 56 -7.91 -1.56 -6.77
CA THR A 56 -9.03 -0.65 -6.53
C THR A 56 -8.56 0.78 -6.33
N ASN A 57 -7.51 0.97 -5.53
CA ASN A 57 -6.94 2.28 -5.25
C ASN A 57 -6.38 2.92 -6.54
N ARG A 58 -5.58 2.16 -7.30
CA ARG A 58 -4.94 2.65 -8.52
C ARG A 58 -5.93 3.01 -9.63
N ILE A 59 -7.01 2.25 -9.81
CA ILE A 59 -8.10 2.64 -10.73
C ILE A 59 -8.79 3.93 -10.28
N ALA A 60 -9.00 4.11 -8.97
CA ALA A 60 -9.61 5.34 -8.46
C ALA A 60 -8.72 6.56 -8.78
N TRP A 61 -7.40 6.44 -8.59
CA TRP A 61 -6.45 7.49 -8.95
C TRP A 61 -6.38 7.74 -10.46
N ALA A 62 -6.35 6.70 -11.30
CA ALA A 62 -6.41 6.84 -12.75
C ALA A 62 -7.63 7.68 -13.18
N LEU A 63 -8.82 7.40 -12.61
CA LEU A 63 -10.04 8.15 -12.87
C LEU A 63 -9.96 9.60 -12.37
N VAL A 64 -9.43 9.85 -11.17
CA VAL A 64 -9.25 11.22 -10.64
C VAL A 64 -8.37 12.05 -11.57
N HIS A 65 -7.22 11.51 -11.96
CA HIS A 65 -6.28 12.22 -12.83
C HIS A 65 -6.90 12.52 -14.21
N MET A 66 -7.53 11.53 -14.84
CA MET A 66 -8.20 11.72 -16.13
C MET A 66 -9.39 12.67 -16.03
N GLN A 67 -10.14 12.67 -14.91
CA GLN A 67 -11.25 13.60 -14.69
C GLN A 67 -10.74 15.03 -14.55
N ARG A 68 -9.62 15.24 -13.84
CA ARG A 68 -8.98 16.57 -13.73
C ARG A 68 -8.41 17.06 -15.06
N ALA A 69 -8.05 16.16 -15.97
CA ALA A 69 -7.66 16.48 -17.33
C ALA A 69 -8.83 16.65 -18.30
N GLY A 70 -10.07 16.41 -17.86
CA GLY A 70 -11.25 16.53 -18.71
C GLY A 70 -11.44 15.39 -19.71
N LEU A 71 -10.69 14.29 -19.59
CA LEU A 71 -10.79 13.12 -20.49
C LEU A 71 -11.97 12.20 -20.15
N VAL A 72 -12.37 12.20 -18.88
CA VAL A 72 -13.55 11.48 -18.39
C VAL A 72 -14.40 12.43 -17.57
N ALA A 73 -15.70 12.24 -17.63
CA ALA A 73 -16.68 12.93 -16.80
C ALA A 73 -17.33 11.95 -15.84
N ARG A 74 -17.76 12.48 -14.70
CA ARG A 74 -18.55 11.74 -13.72
C ARG A 74 -20.02 12.04 -13.97
N ALA A 75 -20.76 11.06 -14.50
CA ALA A 75 -22.20 11.18 -14.71
C ALA A 75 -22.92 11.31 -13.36
N GLU A 76 -22.56 10.40 -12.45
CA GLU A 76 -23.17 10.25 -11.12
C GLU A 76 -22.14 9.67 -10.14
N ARG A 77 -22.53 9.50 -8.88
CA ARG A 77 -21.64 8.92 -7.87
C ARG A 77 -21.19 7.50 -8.29
N GLY A 78 -19.92 7.38 -8.70
CA GLY A 78 -19.33 6.09 -9.06
C GLY A 78 -19.64 5.64 -10.50
N VAL A 79 -20.19 6.53 -11.34
CA VAL A 79 -20.48 6.27 -12.76
C VAL A 79 -19.71 7.27 -13.61
N TYR A 80 -18.97 6.77 -14.60
CA TYR A 80 -18.08 7.57 -15.45
C TYR A 80 -18.41 7.39 -16.93
N LEU A 81 -18.11 8.41 -17.73
CA LEU A 81 -18.18 8.38 -19.19
C LEU A 81 -16.95 9.06 -19.80
N ILE A 82 -16.57 8.66 -21.01
CA ILE A 82 -15.54 9.36 -21.78
C ILE A 82 -16.08 10.68 -22.33
N THR A 83 -15.27 11.74 -22.30
CA THR A 83 -15.60 13.04 -22.91
C THR A 83 -15.17 13.08 -24.38
N ASP A 84 -15.50 14.16 -25.09
CA ASP A 84 -15.03 14.32 -26.47
C ASP A 84 -13.51 14.49 -26.56
N ASP A 85 -12.89 15.16 -25.59
CA ASP A 85 -11.42 15.21 -25.45
C ASP A 85 -10.83 13.80 -25.23
N GLY A 86 -11.47 12.99 -24.39
CA GLY A 86 -11.08 11.59 -24.19
C GLY A 86 -11.17 10.76 -25.47
N LYS A 87 -12.26 10.91 -26.24
CA LYS A 87 -12.42 10.23 -27.54
C LYS A 87 -11.36 10.71 -28.54
N HIS A 88 -11.09 12.01 -28.59
CA HIS A 88 -10.07 12.58 -29.46
C HIS A 88 -8.66 12.09 -29.09
N LEU A 89 -8.37 11.93 -27.79
CA LEU A 89 -7.12 11.33 -27.36
C LEU A 89 -7.02 9.87 -27.82
N LEU A 90 -8.07 9.06 -27.64
CA LEU A 90 -8.08 7.67 -28.11
C LEU A 90 -7.94 7.55 -29.63
N SER A 91 -8.51 8.48 -30.40
CA SER A 91 -8.40 8.47 -31.87
C SER A 91 -6.96 8.67 -32.38
N LYS A 92 -6.06 9.18 -31.52
CA LYS A 92 -4.62 9.30 -31.83
C LYS A 92 -3.84 8.00 -31.54
N ALA A 93 -4.52 6.95 -31.10
CA ALA A 93 -3.94 5.66 -30.73
C ALA A 93 -2.68 5.80 -29.84
N PRO A 94 -2.79 6.46 -28.68
CA PRO A 94 -1.64 6.63 -27.79
C PRO A 94 -1.19 5.26 -27.27
N ALA A 95 0.12 5.01 -27.27
CA ALA A 95 0.69 3.81 -26.67
C ALA A 95 0.54 3.77 -25.14
N ARG A 96 0.47 4.95 -24.51
CA ARG A 96 0.27 5.13 -23.06
C ARG A 96 -0.40 6.46 -22.77
N ILE A 97 -1.17 6.51 -21.69
CA ILE A 97 -1.63 7.77 -21.08
C ILE A 97 -0.95 7.88 -19.73
N ASP A 98 -0.21 8.96 -19.53
CA ASP A 98 0.57 9.23 -18.33
C ASP A 98 0.39 10.69 -17.90
N MET A 99 0.97 11.08 -16.78
CA MET A 99 0.88 12.44 -16.26
C MET A 99 1.51 13.47 -17.21
N LYS A 100 2.48 13.09 -18.03
CA LYS A 100 3.05 13.95 -19.09
C LYS A 100 2.03 14.21 -20.20
N THR A 101 1.25 13.20 -20.56
CA THR A 101 0.12 13.32 -21.49
C THR A 101 -0.96 14.22 -20.89
N LEU A 102 -1.29 14.04 -19.62
CA LEU A 102 -2.30 14.85 -18.92
C LEU A 102 -1.85 16.31 -18.74
N ALA A 103 -0.54 16.57 -18.58
CA ALA A 103 0.02 17.92 -18.45
C ALA A 103 -0.24 18.82 -19.66
N LYS A 104 -0.55 18.24 -20.83
CA LYS A 104 -0.93 18.98 -22.04
C LYS A 104 -2.31 19.62 -21.93
N TYR A 105 -3.14 19.21 -20.97
CA TYR A 105 -4.48 19.74 -20.76
C TYR A 105 -4.44 20.91 -19.77
N PRO A 106 -4.87 22.14 -20.16
CA PRO A 106 -4.77 23.33 -19.31
C PRO A 106 -5.49 23.20 -17.95
N ALA A 107 -6.60 22.48 -17.88
CA ALA A 107 -7.31 22.22 -16.63
C ALA A 107 -6.46 21.38 -15.65
N TYR A 108 -5.77 20.37 -16.17
CA TYR A 108 -4.90 19.51 -15.36
C TYR A 108 -3.65 20.26 -14.88
N ALA A 109 -3.01 21.03 -15.76
CA ALA A 109 -1.82 21.82 -15.41
C ALA A 109 -2.12 22.81 -14.27
N ARG A 110 -3.28 23.51 -14.33
CA ARG A 110 -3.74 24.39 -13.24
C ARG A 110 -3.94 23.64 -11.94
N TRP A 111 -4.69 22.53 -11.98
CA TRP A 111 -4.94 21.69 -10.80
C TRP A 111 -3.63 21.18 -10.16
N ARG A 112 -2.65 20.76 -10.97
CA ARG A 112 -1.33 20.33 -10.46
C ARG A 112 -0.54 21.46 -9.81
N ASN A 113 -0.62 22.68 -10.34
CA ASN A 113 0.05 23.83 -9.75
C ASN A 113 -0.58 24.26 -8.43
N GLU A 114 -1.92 24.18 -8.31
CA GLU A 114 -2.64 24.44 -7.06
C GLU A 114 -2.26 23.46 -5.93
N GLN A 115 -1.93 22.20 -6.28
CA GLN A 115 -1.49 21.20 -5.31
C GLN A 115 -0.05 21.40 -4.83
N LYS A 116 0.79 22.07 -5.63
CA LYS A 116 2.20 22.36 -5.30
C LYS A 116 2.37 23.60 -4.41
N GLN A 117 1.40 24.50 -4.41
CA GLN A 117 1.43 25.68 -3.54
C GLN A 117 1.33 25.22 -2.08
N PRO A 118 2.25 25.62 -1.19
CA PRO A 118 2.13 25.35 0.23
C PRO A 118 0.88 26.07 0.75
N ARG A 119 -0.21 25.31 0.97
CA ARG A 119 -1.37 25.83 1.68
C ARG A 119 -0.96 26.12 3.13
N PRO A 120 -1.33 27.28 3.70
CA PRO A 120 -1.22 27.46 5.13
C PRO A 120 -2.12 26.42 5.82
N VAL A 121 -1.46 25.45 6.44
CA VAL A 121 -1.92 24.39 7.34
C VAL A 121 -3.44 24.16 7.43
N ASN A 122 -3.92 23.19 6.64
CA ASN A 122 -4.92 22.16 7.00
C ASN A 122 -5.24 21.31 5.75
N GLY A 123 -4.65 20.12 5.66
CA GLY A 123 -4.83 19.17 4.56
C GLY A 123 -3.63 19.14 3.61
N GLY A 124 -2.75 18.17 3.86
CA GLY A 124 -1.48 17.98 3.16
C GLY A 124 -1.61 18.01 1.64
N GLY A 125 -0.76 18.82 1.01
CA GLY A 125 -0.46 18.66 -0.40
C GLY A 125 0.04 17.25 -0.61
N VAL A 126 -0.68 16.52 -1.43
CA VAL A 126 -0.46 15.09 -1.65
C VAL A 126 0.86 14.91 -2.43
N PRO A 127 1.92 14.33 -1.83
CA PRO A 127 3.06 13.90 -2.62
C PRO A 127 2.53 12.76 -3.49
N THR A 128 2.57 12.95 -4.80
CA THR A 128 2.45 11.86 -5.76
C THR A 128 3.85 11.68 -6.32
N SER A 129 4.49 10.56 -6.00
CA SER A 129 5.58 10.07 -6.84
C SER A 129 4.99 9.72 -8.20
N ASP A 130 5.83 9.66 -9.23
CA ASP A 130 5.31 9.41 -10.58
C ASP A 130 4.58 8.05 -10.66
N SER A 131 4.94 7.04 -9.86
CA SER A 131 4.37 5.69 -9.95
C SER A 131 3.46 5.26 -8.80
N SER A 132 3.48 5.94 -7.65
CA SER A 132 2.76 5.49 -6.46
C SER A 132 1.61 6.41 -6.10
N THR A 133 0.54 5.80 -5.62
CA THR A 133 -0.58 6.54 -5.05
C THR A 133 -0.16 7.15 -3.70
N PRO A 134 -0.86 8.18 -3.22
CA PRO A 134 -0.59 8.80 -1.94
C PRO A 134 -0.65 7.85 -0.76
N GLU A 135 -1.64 6.95 -0.75
CA GLU A 135 -1.77 5.93 0.28
C GLU A 135 -0.56 4.98 0.23
N GLU A 136 -0.10 4.60 -0.97
CA GLU A 136 1.12 3.80 -1.12
C GLU A 136 2.37 4.53 -0.58
N ILE A 137 2.48 5.84 -0.79
CA ILE A 137 3.62 6.64 -0.29
C ILE A 137 3.62 6.72 1.23
N LEU A 138 2.44 6.92 1.84
CA LEU A 138 2.29 6.93 3.29
C LEU A 138 2.60 5.56 3.90
N ASP A 139 2.09 4.50 3.28
CA ASP A 139 2.33 3.13 3.73
C ASP A 139 3.82 2.76 3.58
N GLN A 140 4.47 3.13 2.47
CA GLN A 140 5.91 2.95 2.28
C GLN A 140 6.74 3.72 3.31
N ALA A 141 6.38 4.98 3.59
CA ALA A 141 7.05 5.76 4.62
C ALA A 141 6.89 5.10 6.00
N ALA A 142 5.69 4.64 6.35
CA ALA A 142 5.44 3.96 7.61
C ALA A 142 6.28 2.68 7.76
N GLU A 143 6.39 1.87 6.70
CA GLU A 143 7.25 0.67 6.71
C GLU A 143 8.74 1.02 6.81
N GLN A 144 9.19 2.07 6.13
CA GLN A 144 10.57 2.55 6.27
C GLN A 144 10.89 2.99 7.70
N LEU A 145 9.98 3.73 8.35
CA LEU A 145 10.10 4.10 9.76
C LEU A 145 10.13 2.86 10.67
N ARG A 146 9.29 1.86 10.39
CA ARG A 146 9.25 0.61 11.14
C ARG A 146 10.56 -0.16 11.03
N HIS A 147 11.10 -0.34 9.83
CA HIS A 147 12.38 -1.01 9.61
C HIS A 147 13.55 -0.25 10.24
N ALA A 148 13.53 1.09 10.20
CA ALA A 148 14.53 1.90 10.88
C ALA A 148 14.48 1.67 12.41
N LEU A 149 13.28 1.63 12.99
CA LEU A 149 13.08 1.34 14.40
C LEU A 149 13.48 -0.10 14.77
N GLU A 150 13.12 -1.09 13.95
CA GLU A 150 13.54 -2.49 14.14
C GLU A 150 15.06 -2.63 14.17
N ALA A 151 15.76 -1.96 13.25
CA ALA A 151 17.22 -1.94 13.22
C ALA A 151 17.80 -1.26 14.46
N GLU A 152 17.25 -0.13 14.89
CA GLU A 152 17.67 0.57 16.10
C GLU A 152 17.49 -0.29 17.36
N VAL A 153 16.33 -0.93 17.51
CA VAL A 153 16.04 -1.85 18.62
C VAL A 153 17.02 -3.03 18.61
N LEU A 154 17.27 -3.63 17.45
CA LEU A 154 18.19 -4.76 17.34
C LEU A 154 19.63 -4.37 17.71
N ASP A 155 20.08 -3.18 17.30
CA ASP A 155 21.40 -2.67 17.66
C ASP A 155 21.50 -2.38 19.16
N GLN A 156 20.44 -1.84 19.78
CA GLN A 156 20.38 -1.65 21.24
C GLN A 156 20.44 -2.99 21.99
N VAL A 157 19.72 -4.02 21.53
CA VAL A 157 19.75 -5.36 22.12
C VAL A 157 21.14 -5.99 21.99
N ARG A 158 21.78 -5.85 20.84
CA ARG A 158 23.16 -6.35 20.61
C ARG A 158 24.21 -5.63 21.44
N GLY A 159 24.01 -4.34 21.69
CA GLY A 159 24.91 -3.51 22.51
C GLY A 159 24.71 -3.67 24.02
N ALA A 160 23.63 -4.31 24.45
CA ALA A 160 23.32 -4.52 25.86
C ALA A 160 24.18 -5.66 26.47
N PRO A 161 24.34 -5.69 27.81
CA PRO A 161 25.02 -6.79 28.49
C PRO A 161 24.35 -8.14 28.21
N PRO A 162 25.09 -9.27 28.19
CA PRO A 162 24.51 -10.61 27.96
C PRO A 162 23.31 -10.91 28.87
N SER A 163 23.37 -10.54 30.14
CA SER A 163 22.29 -10.70 31.11
C SER A 163 20.98 -9.97 30.76
N PHE A 164 21.03 -8.94 29.92
CA PHE A 164 19.85 -8.24 29.41
C PHE A 164 19.20 -9.03 28.26
N LEU A 165 20.02 -9.60 27.37
CA LEU A 165 19.53 -10.45 26.28
C LEU A 165 18.81 -11.70 26.82
N GLU A 166 19.35 -12.31 27.86
CA GLU A 166 18.72 -13.47 28.52
C GLU A 166 17.33 -13.12 29.04
N ARG A 167 17.20 -11.94 29.67
CA ARG A 167 15.94 -11.45 30.22
C ARG A 167 14.93 -11.12 29.13
N ILE A 168 15.36 -10.41 28.07
CA ILE A 168 14.46 -10.02 26.98
C ILE A 168 13.96 -11.24 26.18
N ILE A 169 14.77 -12.30 26.05
CA ILE A 169 14.35 -13.56 25.41
C ILE A 169 13.30 -14.26 26.26
N VAL A 170 13.48 -14.31 27.59
CA VAL A 170 12.49 -14.90 28.50
C VAL A 170 11.18 -14.12 28.46
N ASP A 171 11.24 -12.78 28.55
CA ASP A 171 10.07 -11.90 28.48
C ASP A 171 9.32 -12.05 27.14
N LEU A 172 10.05 -12.17 26.03
CA LEU A 172 9.49 -12.39 24.70
C LEU A 172 8.78 -13.75 24.60
N LEU A 173 9.41 -14.82 25.09
CA LEU A 173 8.82 -16.17 25.05
C LEU A 173 7.56 -16.25 25.91
N VAL A 174 7.56 -15.66 27.10
CA VAL A 174 6.35 -15.57 27.95
C VAL A 174 5.25 -14.78 27.23
N ALA A 175 5.56 -13.62 26.64
CA ALA A 175 4.61 -12.82 25.88
C ALA A 175 4.04 -13.53 24.64
N MET A 176 4.81 -14.43 24.02
CA MET A 176 4.37 -15.29 22.92
C MET A 176 3.53 -16.50 23.39
N GLY A 177 3.30 -16.65 24.70
CA GLY A 177 2.47 -17.70 25.29
C GLY A 177 3.23 -18.96 25.71
N TYR A 178 4.56 -18.97 25.64
CA TYR A 178 5.35 -20.07 26.20
C TYR A 178 5.25 -20.05 27.73
N GLY A 179 5.11 -21.23 28.35
CA GLY A 179 4.88 -21.34 29.79
C GLY A 179 3.44 -21.04 30.23
N GLY A 180 2.48 -21.00 29.29
CA GLY A 180 1.06 -20.84 29.58
C GLY A 180 0.61 -19.41 29.91
N GLY A 181 1.43 -18.40 29.61
CA GLY A 181 1.13 -16.98 29.87
C GLY A 181 1.31 -16.55 31.34
N ASP A 182 1.92 -17.40 32.17
CA ASP A 182 2.24 -17.10 33.56
C ASP A 182 3.68 -16.56 33.66
N GLU A 183 3.83 -15.30 34.07
CA GLU A 183 5.14 -14.63 34.25
C GLU A 183 6.05 -15.36 35.26
N THR A 184 5.48 -16.23 36.11
CA THR A 184 6.24 -17.04 37.07
C THR A 184 6.81 -18.33 36.48
N MET A 185 6.58 -18.63 35.19
CA MET A 185 7.04 -19.86 34.54
C MET A 185 8.32 -19.70 33.70
N GLY A 186 8.79 -18.46 33.49
CA GLY A 186 10.09 -18.15 32.90
C GLY A 186 11.04 -17.54 33.92
N HIS A 187 12.21 -18.15 34.11
CA HIS A 187 13.25 -17.61 35.01
C HIS A 187 14.60 -17.56 34.31
N VAL A 188 15.28 -16.41 34.42
CA VAL A 188 16.70 -16.25 34.05
C VAL A 188 17.56 -16.89 35.14
N THR A 189 18.35 -17.89 34.79
CA THR A 189 19.25 -18.59 35.71
C THR A 189 20.68 -18.07 35.54
N GLY A 190 20.93 -16.81 35.90
CA GLY A 190 22.27 -16.21 35.76
C GLY A 190 23.19 -16.57 36.92
N GLY A 191 24.11 -17.53 36.74
CA GLY A 191 25.17 -17.82 37.72
C GLY A 191 26.33 -18.63 37.14
N SER A 192 27.58 -18.17 37.36
CA SER A 192 28.78 -18.87 36.88
C SER A 192 28.86 -20.29 37.48
N GLY A 193 28.65 -21.30 36.62
CA GLY A 193 28.70 -22.73 36.98
C GLY A 193 27.59 -23.60 36.39
N ASP A 194 26.69 -23.06 35.57
CA ASP A 194 25.48 -23.76 35.09
C ASP A 194 25.63 -24.57 33.79
N GLY A 195 26.81 -24.60 33.18
CA GLY A 195 27.05 -25.31 31.91
C GLY A 195 26.56 -24.57 30.66
N GLY A 196 26.28 -23.27 30.73
CA GLY A 196 25.85 -22.42 29.61
C GLY A 196 24.34 -22.43 29.40
N ILE A 197 23.55 -22.53 30.48
CA ILE A 197 22.08 -22.58 30.43
C ILE A 197 21.52 -21.25 30.92
N ASP A 198 21.26 -20.36 29.97
CA ASP A 198 20.98 -18.95 30.26
C ASP A 198 19.52 -18.67 30.74
N GLY A 199 18.62 -19.65 30.65
CA GLY A 199 17.25 -19.54 31.15
C GLY A 199 16.44 -20.83 31.07
N LYS A 200 15.43 -20.98 31.93
CA LYS A 200 14.48 -22.11 31.91
C LYS A 200 13.06 -21.61 31.77
N ILE A 201 12.36 -22.12 30.75
CA ILE A 201 10.93 -21.95 30.53
C ILE A 201 10.32 -23.34 30.45
N ARG A 202 9.26 -23.60 31.22
CA ARG A 202 8.53 -24.87 31.12
C ARG A 202 7.74 -24.89 29.82
N GLU A 203 8.01 -25.88 28.98
CA GLU A 203 7.32 -26.09 27.71
C GLU A 203 5.88 -26.56 27.97
N ASP A 204 4.89 -25.74 27.62
CA ASP A 204 3.66 -26.24 26.97
C ASP A 204 2.88 -25.10 26.27
N ALA A 205 2.57 -25.34 24.99
CA ALA A 205 1.57 -24.66 24.14
C ALA A 205 1.45 -25.37 22.77
N LEU A 206 2.43 -26.22 22.40
CA LEU A 206 2.34 -27.13 21.27
C LEU A 206 2.62 -28.56 21.74
N ALA A 207 1.73 -29.13 22.55
CA ALA A 207 1.51 -30.56 22.51
C ALA A 207 1.17 -30.92 21.06
N VAL A 208 2.16 -31.45 20.33
CA VAL A 208 1.94 -32.19 19.10
C VAL A 208 0.86 -33.22 19.46
N ARG A 209 -0.35 -33.02 18.92
CA ARG A 209 -1.42 -34.01 19.01
C ARG A 209 -0.91 -35.29 18.33
N GLY A 210 -0.46 -36.23 19.14
CA GLY A 210 -0.44 -37.65 18.81
C GLY A 210 -1.80 -38.27 19.11
#